data_AF-A0A349A0J5-F1
#
_entry.id   AF-A0A349A0J5-F1
#
_cell.length_a   1.000
_cell.length_b   1.000
_cell.length_c   1.000
_cell.angle_alpha   90.00
_cell.angle_beta   90.00
_cell.angle_gamma   90.00
#
_symmetry.space_group_name_H-M   'P 1'
#
loop_
_entity.id
_entity.type
_entity.pdbx_description
1 polymer ?
#
loop_
_entity_poly.entity_id
_entity_poly.type
_entity_poly.pdbx_seq_one_letter_code
_entity_poly.pdbx_strand_id
1 'polypeptide(L)'
;MCADGNVRLTINRAGKRTEFVYYLGEERIAVEILESGRILIKEGEIPDGKVVEYYREGGVKRVLRYRNEMAEGNGFVYYPTGELWEGQHFRNGKLDGQCVTYRKDGRVWSECSYLRGKLHGPYNSYHESGQVEIATYYVKGRLHGPYERSDGSGFLREKGTFKNGRKDGIYITYHESGEIASKIVYRDGRAIDTRDSEDEEHQSSVPSKGGRHGHERHLHHES
;
A
#
# COMPACT_ATOMS: atom_id res chain seq x y z
N MET A 1 6.09 -30.20 21.62
CA MET A 1 5.14 -29.86 22.69
C MET A 1 4.96 -28.35 22.70
N CYS A 2 3.77 -27.83 22.37
CA CYS A 2 3.40 -26.44 22.68
C CYS A 2 2.38 -26.54 23.82
N ALA A 3 2.75 -26.09 25.02
CA ALA A 3 1.97 -26.20 26.26
C ALA A 3 0.93 -25.07 26.41
N ASP A 4 0.78 -24.26 25.37
CA ASP A 4 0.27 -22.89 25.49
C ASP A 4 -1.20 -22.75 25.07
N GLY A 5 -1.86 -23.85 24.68
CA GLY A 5 -3.24 -23.85 24.14
C GLY A 5 -3.39 -23.15 22.78
N ASN A 6 -2.30 -22.73 22.15
CA ASN A 6 -2.31 -22.10 20.83
C ASN A 6 -2.55 -23.14 19.73
N VAL A 7 -3.27 -22.74 18.68
CA VAL A 7 -3.45 -23.57 17.48
C VAL A 7 -2.23 -23.45 16.60
N ARG A 8 -1.58 -24.57 16.28
CA ARG A 8 -0.46 -24.62 15.35
C ARG A 8 -0.96 -24.81 13.93
N LEU A 9 -0.49 -23.97 13.01
CA LEU A 9 -0.79 -24.02 11.58
C LEU A 9 0.40 -24.57 10.79
N THR A 10 0.12 -25.51 9.89
CA THR A 10 1.04 -25.98 8.84
C THR A 10 0.45 -25.66 7.47
N ILE A 11 1.28 -25.18 6.54
CA ILE A 11 0.86 -24.86 5.18
C ILE A 11 1.69 -25.66 4.18
N ASN A 12 1.00 -26.48 3.40
CA ASN A 12 1.61 -27.28 2.32
C ASN A 12 1.14 -26.72 0.98
N ARG A 13 2.08 -26.44 0.06
CA ARG A 13 1.77 -25.91 -1.28
C ARG A 13 2.24 -26.89 -2.34
N ALA A 14 1.35 -27.26 -3.25
CA ALA A 14 1.62 -28.13 -4.38
C ALA A 14 0.91 -27.60 -5.63
N GLY A 15 1.68 -26.97 -6.53
CA GLY A 15 1.13 -26.34 -7.73
C GLY A 15 0.08 -25.27 -7.39
N LYS A 16 -1.17 -25.45 -7.85
CA LYS A 16 -2.30 -24.55 -7.58
C LYS A 16 -2.99 -24.82 -6.25
N ARG A 17 -2.64 -25.91 -5.56
CA ARG A 17 -3.25 -26.32 -4.30
C ARG A 17 -2.46 -25.83 -3.10
N THR A 18 -3.18 -25.36 -2.10
CA THR A 18 -2.64 -25.01 -0.79
C THR A 18 -3.49 -25.71 0.26
N GLU A 19 -2.85 -26.50 1.12
CA GLU A 19 -3.47 -27.15 2.26
C GLU A 19 -3.03 -26.43 3.54
N PHE A 20 -4.00 -26.09 4.38
CA PHE A 20 -3.82 -25.53 5.71
C PHE A 20 -4.26 -26.59 6.71
N VAL A 21 -3.37 -26.98 7.63
CA VAL A 21 -3.66 -27.98 8.65
C VAL A 21 -3.48 -27.35 10.03
N TYR A 22 -4.50 -27.45 10.86
CA TYR A 22 -4.58 -26.85 12.18
C TYR A 22 -4.50 -27.94 13.25
N TYR A 23 -3.64 -27.71 14.25
CA TYR A 23 -3.39 -28.65 15.34
C TYR A 23 -3.59 -27.99 16.70
N LEU A 24 -4.22 -28.69 17.64
CA LEU A 24 -4.20 -28.36 19.06
C LEU A 24 -3.36 -29.42 19.78
N GLY A 25 -2.19 -29.03 20.29
CA GLY A 25 -1.18 -30.00 20.70
C GLY A 25 -0.71 -30.86 19.53
N GLU A 26 -0.91 -32.17 19.61
CA GLU A 26 -0.58 -33.14 18.55
C GLU A 26 -1.80 -33.57 17.72
N GLU A 27 -3.00 -33.20 18.16
CA GLU A 27 -4.25 -33.55 17.49
C GLU A 27 -4.53 -32.61 16.32
N ARG A 28 -4.85 -33.18 15.15
CA ARG A 28 -5.32 -32.42 13.99
C ARG A 28 -6.80 -32.08 14.19
N ILE A 29 -7.10 -30.80 14.32
CA ILE A 29 -8.46 -30.32 14.61
C ILE A 29 -9.19 -29.80 13.37
N ALA A 30 -8.48 -29.30 12.36
CA ALA A 30 -9.08 -28.82 11.13
C ALA A 30 -8.13 -28.89 9.92
N VAL A 31 -8.71 -28.97 8.73
CA VAL A 31 -8.01 -28.92 7.43
C VAL A 31 -8.80 -28.05 6.47
N GLU A 32 -8.12 -27.14 5.78
CA GLU A 32 -8.66 -26.41 4.64
C GLU A 32 -7.78 -26.64 3.41
N ILE A 33 -8.36 -27.16 2.33
CA ILE A 33 -7.66 -27.29 1.04
C ILE A 33 -8.24 -26.29 0.07
N LEU A 34 -7.39 -25.40 -0.43
CA LEU A 34 -7.74 -24.42 -1.44
C LEU A 34 -7.08 -24.76 -2.77
N GLU A 35 -7.78 -24.52 -3.87
CA GLU A 35 -7.21 -24.52 -5.22
C GLU A 35 -7.48 -23.20 -5.91
N SER A 36 -6.41 -22.53 -6.35
CA SER A 36 -6.50 -21.18 -6.95
C SER A 36 -7.29 -20.18 -6.08
N GLY A 37 -7.18 -20.30 -4.75
CA GLY A 37 -7.84 -19.42 -3.77
C GLY A 37 -9.30 -19.76 -3.45
N ARG A 38 -9.85 -20.85 -3.98
CA ARG A 38 -11.19 -21.34 -3.63
C ARG A 38 -11.08 -22.54 -2.70
N ILE A 39 -11.90 -22.58 -1.65
CA ILE A 39 -11.99 -23.72 -0.74
C ILE A 39 -12.58 -24.91 -1.51
N LEU A 40 -11.85 -26.01 -1.52
CA LEU A 40 -12.28 -27.32 -2.02
C LEU A 40 -12.71 -28.24 -0.88
N ILE A 41 -11.95 -28.23 0.21
CA ILE A 41 -12.21 -29.05 1.40
C ILE A 41 -12.12 -28.16 2.62
N LYS A 42 -13.09 -28.29 3.51
CA LYS A 42 -13.05 -27.76 4.88
C LYS A 42 -13.55 -28.86 5.81
N GLU A 43 -12.67 -29.34 6.67
CA GLU A 43 -12.96 -30.34 7.68
C GLU A 43 -12.58 -29.78 9.05
N GLY A 44 -13.42 -30.03 10.06
CA GLY A 44 -13.22 -29.52 11.41
C GLY A 44 -13.49 -28.03 11.57
N GLU A 45 -13.25 -27.53 12.77
CA GLU A 45 -13.47 -26.13 13.14
C GLU A 45 -12.17 -25.51 13.64
N ILE A 46 -11.96 -24.23 13.36
CA ILE A 46 -10.80 -23.47 13.84
C ILE A 46 -11.23 -22.65 15.06
N PRO A 47 -10.77 -22.99 16.28
CA PRO A 47 -11.16 -22.28 17.49
C PRO A 47 -10.72 -20.82 17.47
N ASP A 48 -11.48 -20.00 18.19
CA ASP A 48 -11.12 -18.62 18.47
C ASP A 48 -9.79 -18.55 19.24
N GLY A 49 -8.98 -17.55 18.92
CA GLY A 49 -7.73 -17.30 19.63
C GLY A 49 -6.51 -17.26 18.71
N LYS A 50 -5.36 -17.64 19.24
CA LYS A 50 -4.07 -17.45 18.58
C LYS A 50 -3.75 -18.66 17.71
N VAL A 51 -3.51 -18.40 16.43
CA VAL A 51 -3.02 -19.36 15.43
C VAL A 51 -1.58 -19.03 15.08
N VAL A 52 -0.69 -20.01 15.18
CA VAL A 52 0.77 -19.82 15.03
C VAL A 52 1.31 -20.74 13.95
N GLU A 53 1.99 -20.15 12.97
CA GLU A 53 2.80 -20.88 12.00
C GLU A 53 4.27 -20.78 12.42
N TYR A 54 4.99 -21.89 12.28
CA TYR A 54 6.40 -21.98 12.63
C TYR A 54 7.26 -22.21 11.40
N TYR A 55 8.52 -21.78 11.46
CA TYR A 55 9.56 -22.22 10.55
C TYR A 55 9.89 -23.69 10.79
N ARG A 56 10.53 -24.33 9.80
CA ARG A 56 11.00 -25.73 9.91
C ARG A 56 11.93 -25.94 11.12
N GLU A 57 12.71 -24.92 11.46
CA GLU A 57 13.65 -24.91 12.59
C GLU A 57 12.98 -24.66 13.94
N GLY A 58 11.66 -24.44 13.97
CA GLY A 58 10.88 -24.26 15.20
C GLY A 58 10.65 -22.81 15.64
N GLY A 59 11.34 -21.83 15.03
CA GLY A 59 11.08 -20.41 15.27
C GLY A 59 9.67 -19.99 14.83
N VAL A 60 9.06 -19.01 15.50
CA VAL A 60 7.75 -18.48 15.11
C VAL A 60 7.88 -17.74 13.77
N LYS A 61 7.06 -18.12 12.79
CA LYS A 61 7.02 -17.47 11.48
C LYS A 61 5.89 -16.46 11.41
N ARG A 62 4.71 -16.83 11.90
CA ARG A 62 3.52 -15.98 11.82
C ARG A 62 2.58 -16.24 12.98
N VAL A 63 1.96 -15.18 13.45
CA VAL A 63 0.92 -15.20 14.49
C VAL A 63 -0.30 -14.47 13.96
N LEU A 64 -1.44 -15.14 13.95
CA LEU A 64 -2.74 -14.57 13.62
C LEU A 64 -3.68 -14.75 14.81
N ARG A 65 -4.69 -13.89 14.89
CA ARG A 65 -5.84 -14.08 15.79
C ARG A 65 -7.05 -14.48 14.96
N TYR A 66 -7.74 -15.50 15.40
CA TYR A 66 -8.96 -16.00 14.77
C TYR A 66 -10.17 -15.70 15.65
N ARG A 67 -11.29 -15.39 15.00
CA ARG A 67 -12.62 -15.25 15.59
C ARG A 67 -13.65 -15.76 14.59
N ASN A 68 -14.54 -16.64 15.03
CA ASN A 68 -15.52 -17.30 14.17
C ASN A 68 -14.84 -17.92 12.92
N GLU A 69 -13.77 -18.68 13.16
CA GLU A 69 -12.96 -19.37 12.14
C GLU A 69 -12.27 -18.48 11.10
N MET A 70 -12.25 -17.16 11.31
CA MET A 70 -11.63 -16.19 10.40
C MET A 70 -10.57 -15.35 11.10
N ALA A 71 -9.51 -14.99 10.39
CA ALA A 71 -8.53 -14.05 10.90
C ALA A 71 -9.16 -12.68 11.21
N GLU A 72 -8.92 -12.15 12.41
CA GLU A 72 -9.54 -10.93 12.95
C GLU A 72 -8.55 -10.18 13.85
N GLY A 73 -8.38 -8.88 13.59
CA GLY A 73 -7.45 -8.02 14.32
C GLY A 73 -5.99 -8.14 13.84
N ASN A 74 -5.04 -7.90 14.75
CA ASN A 74 -3.63 -7.83 14.39
C ASN A 74 -3.02 -9.20 14.10
N GLY A 75 -2.23 -9.25 13.02
CA GLY A 75 -1.36 -10.36 12.64
C GLY A 75 0.09 -9.91 12.53
N PHE A 76 1.02 -10.82 12.79
CA PHE A 76 2.45 -10.54 12.81
C PHE A 76 3.22 -11.64 12.07
N VAL A 77 4.18 -11.25 11.26
CA VAL A 77 5.13 -12.14 10.58
C VAL A 77 6.53 -11.78 11.03
N TYR A 78 7.36 -12.78 11.29
CA TYR A 78 8.70 -12.61 11.85
C TYR A 78 9.74 -13.15 10.88
N TYR A 79 10.96 -12.66 10.96
CA TYR A 79 12.13 -13.29 10.35
C TYR A 79 12.45 -14.63 11.03
N PRO A 80 13.19 -15.55 10.38
CA PRO A 80 13.66 -16.78 11.04
C PRO A 80 14.48 -16.53 12.31
N THR A 81 15.14 -15.37 12.37
CA THR A 81 15.93 -14.89 13.51
C THR A 81 15.09 -14.30 14.65
N GLY A 82 13.77 -14.13 14.45
CA GLY A 82 12.80 -13.76 15.48
C GLY A 82 12.38 -12.29 15.50
N GLU A 83 13.03 -11.41 14.73
CA GLU A 83 12.65 -10.00 14.62
C GLU A 83 11.35 -9.84 13.82
N LEU A 84 10.57 -8.81 14.10
CA LEU A 84 9.35 -8.52 13.37
C LEU A 84 9.67 -8.14 11.93
N TRP A 85 9.03 -8.82 10.97
CA TRP A 85 9.13 -8.51 9.55
C TRP A 85 7.90 -7.74 9.06
N GLU A 86 6.70 -8.09 9.52
CA GLU A 86 5.46 -7.49 9.02
C GLU A 86 4.38 -7.46 10.10
N GLY A 87 3.73 -6.31 10.26
CA GLY A 87 2.51 -6.14 11.04
C GLY A 87 1.32 -5.88 10.12
N GLN A 88 0.21 -6.58 10.35
CA GLN A 88 -0.98 -6.56 9.49
C GLN A 88 -2.25 -6.42 10.34
N HIS A 89 -3.32 -5.89 9.76
CA HIS A 89 -4.65 -5.90 10.37
C HIS A 89 -5.66 -6.66 9.49
N PHE A 90 -6.44 -7.54 10.10
CA PHE A 90 -7.45 -8.37 9.47
C PHE A 90 -8.85 -8.02 9.96
N ARG A 91 -9.83 -8.14 9.05
CA ARG A 91 -11.26 -8.13 9.36
C ARG A 91 -11.97 -9.17 8.50
N ASN A 92 -12.73 -10.07 9.13
CA ASN A 92 -13.46 -11.14 8.43
C ASN A 92 -12.57 -11.93 7.47
N GLY A 93 -11.38 -12.33 7.92
CA GLY A 93 -10.43 -13.14 7.17
C GLY A 93 -9.68 -12.42 6.05
N LYS A 94 -9.84 -11.09 5.90
CA LYS A 94 -9.17 -10.30 4.86
C LYS A 94 -8.34 -9.19 5.47
N LEU A 95 -7.23 -8.83 4.83
CA LEU A 95 -6.47 -7.63 5.19
C LEU A 95 -7.38 -6.39 5.07
N ASP A 96 -7.51 -5.63 6.13
CA ASP A 96 -8.38 -4.46 6.21
C ASP A 96 -7.86 -3.52 7.29
N GLY A 97 -7.08 -2.52 6.90
CA GLY A 97 -6.35 -1.63 7.80
C GLY A 97 -4.88 -1.47 7.38
N GLN A 98 -4.08 -0.95 8.30
CA GLN A 98 -2.65 -0.69 8.05
C GLN A 98 -1.87 -2.00 7.94
N CYS A 99 -0.84 -1.96 7.09
CA CYS A 99 0.20 -2.97 7.00
C CYS A 99 1.55 -2.26 6.94
N VAL A 100 2.48 -2.71 7.80
CA VAL A 100 3.83 -2.16 7.92
C VAL A 100 4.82 -3.29 7.81
N THR A 101 5.81 -3.14 6.92
CA THR A 101 6.95 -4.05 6.84
C THR A 101 8.19 -3.41 7.43
N TYR A 102 9.03 -4.23 8.03
CA TYR A 102 10.24 -3.83 8.74
C TYR A 102 11.44 -4.56 8.15
N ARG A 103 12.59 -3.92 8.23
CA ARG A 103 13.90 -4.54 8.04
C ARG A 103 14.29 -5.32 9.30
N LYS A 104 15.32 -6.17 9.18
CA LYS A 104 15.85 -6.94 10.32
C LYS A 104 16.34 -6.06 11.48
N ASP A 105 16.80 -4.85 11.19
CA ASP A 105 17.24 -3.88 12.20
C ASP A 105 16.06 -3.13 12.87
N GLY A 106 14.82 -3.47 12.52
CA GLY A 106 13.60 -2.88 13.06
C GLY A 106 13.17 -1.58 12.37
N ARG A 107 13.92 -1.07 11.38
CA ARG A 107 13.50 0.12 10.62
C ARG A 107 12.35 -0.21 9.68
N VAL A 108 11.44 0.74 9.51
CA VAL A 108 10.32 0.60 8.56
C VAL A 108 10.87 0.52 7.14
N TRP A 109 10.40 -0.49 6.40
CA TRP A 109 10.71 -0.69 4.99
C TRP A 109 9.59 -0.16 4.09
N SER A 110 8.34 -0.41 4.47
CA SER A 110 7.18 0.14 3.79
C SER A 110 5.95 0.19 4.68
N GLU A 111 5.04 1.10 4.34
CA GLU A 111 3.75 1.27 4.99
C GLU A 111 2.68 1.35 3.92
N CYS A 112 1.58 0.65 4.13
CA CYS A 112 0.44 0.68 3.23
C CYS A 112 -0.86 0.45 3.97
N SER A 113 -1.97 0.58 3.25
CA SER A 113 -3.30 0.29 3.76
C SER A 113 -4.04 -0.67 2.84
N TYR A 114 -4.80 -1.56 3.44
CA TYR A 114 -5.68 -2.50 2.76
C TYR A 114 -7.13 -2.20 3.08
N LEU A 115 -8.01 -2.41 2.11
CA LEU A 115 -9.45 -2.43 2.29
C LEU A 115 -9.99 -3.71 1.67
N ARG A 116 -10.58 -4.59 2.48
CA ARG A 116 -11.17 -5.87 2.05
C ARG A 116 -10.24 -6.72 1.16
N GLY A 117 -8.97 -6.79 1.54
CA GLY A 117 -7.93 -7.59 0.89
C GLY A 117 -7.24 -6.93 -0.30
N LYS A 118 -7.51 -5.65 -0.58
CA LYS A 118 -6.87 -4.92 -1.69
C LYS A 118 -6.17 -3.67 -1.16
N LEU A 119 -4.98 -3.36 -1.69
CA LEU A 119 -4.31 -2.09 -1.41
C LEU A 119 -5.25 -0.92 -1.70
N HIS A 120 -5.43 -0.05 -0.71
CA HIS A 120 -6.32 1.08 -0.78
C HIS A 120 -5.89 2.12 0.25
N GLY A 121 -5.58 3.33 -0.20
CA GLY A 121 -5.01 4.36 0.65
C GLY A 121 -3.55 4.69 0.28
N PRO A 122 -2.85 5.43 1.15
CA PRO A 122 -1.46 5.78 0.94
C PRO A 122 -0.54 4.55 0.94
N TYR A 123 0.55 4.66 0.20
CA TYR A 123 1.66 3.71 0.19
C TYR A 123 2.97 4.49 0.26
N ASN A 124 3.82 4.13 1.20
CA ASN A 124 5.18 4.66 1.30
C ASN A 124 6.19 3.51 1.37
N SER A 125 7.34 3.65 0.71
CA SER A 125 8.53 2.82 0.97
C SER A 125 9.72 3.71 1.30
N TYR A 126 10.71 3.12 1.96
CA TYR A 126 11.84 3.84 2.53
C TYR A 126 13.18 3.21 2.12
N HIS A 127 14.16 4.05 1.81
CA HIS A 127 15.55 3.65 1.62
C HIS A 127 16.18 3.17 2.93
N GLU A 128 17.37 2.57 2.84
CA GLU A 128 18.12 2.14 4.03
C GLU A 128 18.43 3.29 5.00
N SER A 129 18.56 4.50 4.45
CA SER A 129 18.77 5.75 5.18
C SER A 129 17.54 6.20 5.98
N GLY A 130 16.37 5.58 5.75
CA GLY A 130 15.07 5.99 6.31
C GLY A 130 14.38 7.11 5.53
N GLN A 131 15.00 7.61 4.46
CA GLN A 131 14.36 8.57 3.57
C GLN A 131 13.30 7.89 2.70
N VAL A 132 12.22 8.61 2.38
CA VAL A 132 11.15 8.10 1.52
C VAL A 132 11.71 7.80 0.13
N GLU A 133 11.55 6.55 -0.31
CA GLU A 133 11.87 6.11 -1.66
C GLU A 133 10.68 6.33 -2.59
N ILE A 134 9.49 5.88 -2.20
CA ILE A 134 8.26 6.02 -2.98
C ILE A 134 7.18 6.59 -2.07
N ALA A 135 6.47 7.60 -2.54
CA ALA A 135 5.23 8.08 -1.95
C ALA A 135 4.13 8.06 -3.01
N THR A 136 3.05 7.32 -2.74
CA THR A 136 1.94 7.21 -3.68
C THR A 136 0.64 6.77 -3.01
N TYR A 137 -0.37 6.48 -3.82
CA TYR A 137 -1.70 6.14 -3.36
C TYR A 137 -2.33 5.06 -4.25
N TYR A 138 -3.11 4.18 -3.62
CA TYR A 138 -3.79 3.07 -4.28
C TYR A 138 -5.30 3.17 -4.11
N VAL A 139 -6.04 2.79 -5.14
CA VAL A 139 -7.49 2.60 -5.11
C VAL A 139 -7.82 1.21 -5.62
N LYS A 140 -8.32 0.34 -4.72
CA LYS A 140 -8.79 -1.02 -5.04
C LYS A 140 -7.72 -1.87 -5.75
N GLY A 141 -6.47 -1.74 -5.30
CA GLY A 141 -5.32 -2.48 -5.80
C GLY A 141 -4.62 -1.86 -7.01
N ARG A 142 -5.01 -0.65 -7.43
CA ARG A 142 -4.41 0.04 -8.58
C ARG A 142 -3.83 1.38 -8.15
N LEU A 143 -2.64 1.70 -8.65
CA LEU A 143 -1.99 3.00 -8.45
C LEU A 143 -2.91 4.12 -8.93
N HIS A 144 -3.11 5.14 -8.10
CA HIS A 144 -4.09 6.18 -8.36
C HIS A 144 -3.72 7.45 -7.59
N GLY A 145 -3.72 8.60 -8.27
CA GLY A 145 -3.31 9.88 -7.68
C GLY A 145 -1.82 10.15 -7.85
N PRO A 146 -1.25 11.00 -6.97
CA PRO A 146 0.15 11.40 -7.04
C PRO A 146 1.12 10.23 -6.89
N TYR A 147 2.26 10.35 -7.56
CA TYR A 147 3.38 9.45 -7.45
C TYR A 147 4.66 10.26 -7.39
N GLU A 148 5.49 9.95 -6.41
CA GLU A 148 6.82 10.51 -6.24
C GLU A 148 7.80 9.38 -5.95
N ARG A 149 9.01 9.49 -6.52
CA ARG A 149 10.13 8.59 -6.24
C ARG A 149 11.40 9.39 -6.05
N SER A 150 12.09 9.13 -4.96
CA SER A 150 13.39 9.74 -4.62
C SER A 150 14.48 8.69 -4.55
N ASP A 151 15.74 9.10 -4.69
CA ASP A 151 16.90 8.23 -4.47
C ASP A 151 17.30 8.15 -2.98
N GLY A 152 18.34 7.37 -2.68
CA GLY A 152 18.81 7.14 -1.30
C GLY A 152 19.41 8.36 -0.59
N SER A 153 19.65 9.44 -1.33
CA SER A 153 20.08 10.75 -0.82
C SER A 153 18.90 11.71 -0.64
N GLY A 154 17.71 11.33 -1.10
CA GLY A 154 16.45 12.07 -0.95
C GLY A 154 16.15 12.97 -2.13
N PHE A 155 16.94 12.91 -3.20
CA PHE A 155 16.70 13.70 -4.40
C PHE A 155 15.56 13.09 -5.21
N LEU A 156 14.59 13.92 -5.56
CA LEU A 156 13.46 13.52 -6.38
C LEU A 156 13.96 13.08 -7.77
N ARG A 157 13.63 11.84 -8.16
CA ARG A 157 13.99 11.25 -9.44
C ARG A 157 12.81 11.15 -10.39
N GLU A 158 11.62 10.96 -9.86
CA GLU A 158 10.40 10.86 -10.65
C GLU A 158 9.22 11.49 -9.92
N LYS A 159 8.35 12.17 -10.67
CA LYS A 159 7.03 12.57 -10.17
C LYS A 159 5.97 12.52 -11.27
N GLY A 160 4.74 12.23 -10.89
CA GLY A 160 3.62 12.28 -11.82
C GLY A 160 2.30 11.92 -11.18
N THR A 161 1.32 11.61 -12.02
CA THR A 161 -0.01 11.17 -11.58
C THR A 161 -0.39 9.88 -12.29
N PHE A 162 -1.06 9.00 -11.55
CA PHE A 162 -1.61 7.77 -12.07
C PHE A 162 -3.13 7.75 -11.95
N LYS A 163 -3.79 7.08 -12.87
CA LYS A 163 -5.21 6.77 -12.83
C LYS A 163 -5.39 5.32 -13.19
N ASN A 164 -5.94 4.54 -12.25
CA ASN A 164 -6.25 3.12 -12.44
C ASN A 164 -5.04 2.28 -12.91
N GLY A 165 -3.85 2.59 -12.39
CA GLY A 165 -2.61 1.88 -12.69
C GLY A 165 -1.87 2.37 -13.94
N ARG A 166 -2.34 3.44 -14.58
CA ARG A 166 -1.73 4.02 -15.79
C ARG A 166 -1.33 5.45 -15.54
N LYS A 167 -0.21 5.92 -16.13
CA LYS A 167 0.18 7.33 -16.08
C LYS A 167 -0.93 8.17 -16.71
N ASP A 168 -1.34 9.24 -16.04
CA ASP A 168 -2.43 10.11 -16.49
C ASP A 168 -2.16 11.52 -15.97
N GLY A 169 -1.78 12.44 -16.87
CA GLY A 169 -1.23 13.75 -16.55
C GLY A 169 0.27 13.86 -16.83
N ILE A 170 0.88 14.92 -16.32
CA ILE A 170 2.31 15.21 -16.51
C ILE A 170 3.14 14.21 -15.70
N TYR A 171 4.16 13.63 -16.34
CA TYR A 171 5.19 12.80 -15.72
C TYR A 171 6.55 13.44 -15.97
N ILE A 172 7.32 13.66 -14.91
CA ILE A 172 8.63 14.30 -14.95
C ILE A 172 9.66 13.32 -14.39
N THR A 173 10.79 13.20 -15.07
CA THR A 173 11.99 12.53 -14.56
C THR A 173 13.13 13.52 -14.42
N TYR A 174 14.03 13.27 -13.48
CA TYR A 174 15.15 14.13 -13.15
C TYR A 174 16.49 13.40 -13.34
N HIS A 175 17.49 14.11 -13.84
CA HIS A 175 18.88 13.65 -13.85
C HIS A 175 19.46 13.64 -12.44
N GLU A 176 20.62 13.00 -12.25
CA GLU A 176 21.35 13.01 -10.98
C GLU A 176 21.58 14.41 -10.42
N SER A 177 21.86 15.38 -11.31
CA SER A 177 22.04 16.81 -11.02
C SER A 177 20.79 17.52 -10.45
N GLY A 178 19.61 16.90 -10.58
CA GLY A 178 18.32 17.51 -10.22
C GLY A 178 17.65 18.29 -11.36
N GLU A 179 18.30 18.40 -12.52
CA GLU A 179 17.70 18.98 -13.72
C GLU A 179 16.63 18.05 -14.33
N ILE A 180 15.64 18.63 -15.00
CA ILE A 180 14.60 17.85 -15.68
C ILE A 180 15.24 17.07 -16.82
N ALA A 181 15.15 15.74 -16.74
CA ALA A 181 15.57 14.84 -17.81
C ALA A 181 14.48 14.64 -18.86
N SER A 182 13.23 14.54 -18.41
CA SER A 182 12.09 14.46 -19.33
C SER A 182 10.82 15.02 -18.68
N LYS A 183 9.93 15.56 -19.50
CA LYS A 183 8.59 15.98 -19.12
C LYS A 183 7.64 15.54 -20.22
N ILE A 184 6.78 14.57 -19.93
CA ILE A 184 5.86 13.96 -20.90
C ILE A 184 4.44 14.03 -20.34
N VAL A 185 3.49 14.44 -21.17
CA VAL A 185 2.05 14.37 -20.82
C VAL A 185 1.53 13.00 -21.20
N TYR A 186 0.85 12.31 -20.27
CA TYR A 186 0.21 11.04 -20.53
C TYR A 186 -1.31 11.15 -20.46
N ARG A 187 -2.01 10.36 -21.28
CA ARG A 187 -3.45 10.11 -21.14
C ARG A 187 -3.70 8.62 -21.24
N ASP A 188 -4.28 8.04 -20.19
CA ASP A 188 -4.54 6.61 -20.09
C ASP A 188 -3.30 5.74 -20.42
N GLY A 189 -2.13 6.16 -19.94
CA GLY A 189 -0.85 5.46 -20.10
C GLY A 189 -0.14 5.70 -21.44
N ARG A 190 -0.73 6.45 -22.37
CA ARG A 190 -0.10 6.81 -23.65
C ARG A 190 0.50 8.20 -23.58
N ALA A 191 1.75 8.33 -24.02
CA ALA A 191 2.39 9.63 -24.16
C ALA A 191 1.66 10.44 -25.24
N ILE A 192 1.36 11.69 -24.93
CA ILE A 192 0.86 12.69 -25.87
C ILE A 192 2.08 13.51 -26.31
N ASP A 193 2.26 13.64 -27.62
CA ASP A 193 3.23 14.58 -28.17
C ASP A 193 2.71 16.00 -27.94
N THR A 194 3.47 16.81 -27.20
CA THR A 194 3.07 18.17 -26.85
C THR A 194 3.25 19.16 -27.99
N ARG A 195 3.84 18.75 -29.13
CA ARG A 195 3.91 19.57 -30.35
C ARG A 195 2.52 19.84 -30.97
N ASP A 196 1.54 18.99 -30.68
CA ASP A 196 0.16 19.15 -31.15
C ASP A 196 -0.75 19.88 -30.15
N SER A 197 -0.19 20.47 -29.08
CA SER A 197 -0.95 21.10 -27.99
C SER A 197 -0.73 22.61 -27.82
N GLU A 198 0.07 23.24 -28.69
CA GLU A 198 0.27 24.70 -28.69
C GLU A 198 -0.91 25.48 -29.31
N ASP A 199 -1.89 24.81 -29.91
CA ASP A 199 -3.01 25.46 -30.62
C ASP A 199 -4.24 25.82 -29.74
N GLU A 200 -4.27 25.45 -28.45
CA GLU A 200 -5.46 25.70 -27.60
C GLU A 200 -5.22 26.65 -26.39
N GLU A 201 -4.08 27.33 -26.29
CA GLU A 201 -3.82 28.34 -25.23
C GLU A 201 -3.82 29.81 -25.71
N HIS A 202 -4.38 30.09 -26.90
CA HIS A 202 -4.61 31.46 -27.37
C HIS A 202 -6.10 31.82 -27.43
N GLN A 203 -6.77 31.80 -26.27
CA GLN A 203 -7.96 32.63 -26.00
C GLN A 203 -8.37 32.60 -24.51
N SER A 204 -7.63 33.30 -23.65
CA SER A 204 -8.23 34.12 -22.58
C SER A 204 -7.16 34.95 -21.85
N SER A 205 -6.60 35.93 -22.54
CA SER A 205 -5.92 37.04 -21.89
C SER A 205 -6.98 38.00 -21.30
N VAL A 206 -7.25 37.86 -20.00
CA VAL A 206 -7.86 38.95 -19.22
C VAL A 206 -6.71 39.77 -18.61
N PRO A 207 -6.51 41.04 -18.97
CA PRO A 207 -5.49 41.86 -18.32
C PRO A 207 -6.01 42.36 -16.97
N SER A 208 -5.28 42.03 -15.90
CA SER A 208 -5.49 42.55 -14.56
C SER A 208 -4.42 43.58 -14.22
N LYS A 209 -4.90 44.83 -14.05
CA LYS A 209 -4.42 45.94 -13.20
C LYS A 209 -3.42 46.95 -13.77
N GLY A 210 -3.83 48.23 -13.68
CA GLY A 210 -2.96 49.32 -13.24
C GLY A 210 -3.31 50.71 -13.79
N GLY A 211 -4.10 51.50 -13.05
CA GLY A 211 -4.28 52.93 -13.34
C GLY A 211 -4.95 53.68 -12.19
N ARG A 212 -4.19 54.49 -11.47
CA ARG A 212 -4.55 55.27 -10.29
C ARG A 212 -5.11 56.66 -10.67
N HIS A 213 -5.98 57.17 -9.79
CA HIS A 213 -6.24 58.58 -9.41
C HIS A 213 -7.27 59.42 -10.18
N GLY A 214 -8.15 60.05 -9.39
CA GLY A 214 -9.03 61.15 -9.77
C GLY A 214 -10.11 61.41 -8.72
N HIS A 215 -9.88 62.38 -7.84
CA HIS A 215 -10.82 62.91 -6.84
C HIS A 215 -12.17 63.34 -7.44
N GLU A 216 -13.27 63.23 -6.69
CA GLU A 216 -14.05 64.39 -6.21
C GLU A 216 -15.15 64.02 -5.21
N ARG A 217 -15.46 64.98 -4.35
CA ARG A 217 -16.37 64.93 -3.19
C ARG A 217 -17.79 65.31 -3.63
N HIS A 218 -18.84 64.76 -3.01
CA HIS A 218 -19.85 65.57 -2.31
C HIS A 218 -20.86 64.75 -1.49
N LEU A 219 -21.44 65.48 -0.53
CA LEU A 219 -22.23 65.11 0.64
C LEU A 219 -23.71 64.78 0.34
N HIS A 220 -24.33 63.99 1.23
CA HIS A 220 -25.58 64.23 2.00
C HIS A 220 -26.19 62.85 2.40
N HIS A 221 -26.33 62.51 3.69
CA HIS A 221 -27.48 62.78 4.60
C HIS A 221 -28.80 62.26 3.96
N GLU A 222 -29.61 61.38 4.55
CA GLU A 222 -30.12 61.30 5.92
C GLU A 222 -30.68 59.90 6.23
N SER A 223 -30.67 59.59 7.54
CA SER A 223 -31.67 58.90 8.38
C SER A 223 -32.26 57.54 7.99
#